data_AF-A0AAN6T300-F1
#
_entry.id   AF-A0AAN6T300-F1
#
_cell.length_a   1.000
_cell.length_b   1.000
_cell.length_c   1.000
_cell.angle_alpha   90.00
_cell.angle_beta   90.00
_cell.angle_gamma   90.00
#
_symmetry.space_group_name_H-M   'P 1'
#
loop_
_entity.id
_entity.type
_entity.pdbx_description
1 polymer ?
#
loop_
_entity_poly.entity_id
_entity_poly.type
_entity_poly.pdbx_seq_one_letter_code
_entity_poly.pdbx_strand_id
1 'polypeptide(L)'
;MPTYASRRASTEPVTRGTANSSSLQQVLVSHAVRIASQYPPDLQRQYVAAAQTLRQPYWDWTVDPTLPSAVYAVNVTVRAPRGVVEIPNPLSGYRFKRPSVELSFGGFLTTYPQTNRCLAKNILDNIPASNENMLSTAEDLNSAVYDIFARTKTFDDPGWRISSFEFPHSLVHALSVCNGTVSDLNWSAFDPLFMLHHCNVDRLVAMWQVIHYQEAIFNFTASSTGQYVTVAETAITADSPLKPFLDEDMSFHTSNSVATITTFGYTYRRCPIGRCRRRRVPAMSTPT
;
A
#
# COMPACT_ATOMS: atom_id res chain seq x y z
N MET A 1 -7.12 -20.43 3.40
CA MET A 1 -5.65 -20.59 3.41
C MET A 1 -5.07 -19.54 4.33
N PRO A 2 -3.99 -19.83 5.07
CA PRO A 2 -3.31 -18.81 5.86
C PRO A 2 -2.71 -17.76 4.93
N THR A 3 -2.84 -16.47 5.27
CA THR A 3 -2.22 -15.37 4.51
C THR A 3 -1.11 -14.72 5.32
N TYR A 4 -0.22 -13.96 4.67
CA TYR A 4 0.78 -13.12 5.36
C TYR A 4 0.17 -11.81 5.90
N ALA A 5 -1.03 -11.45 5.46
CA ALA A 5 -1.76 -10.26 5.90
C ALA A 5 -2.62 -10.56 7.13
N SER A 6 -2.75 -9.59 8.04
CA SER A 6 -3.57 -9.68 9.27
C SER A 6 -4.74 -8.71 9.20
N ARG A 7 -5.87 -9.03 9.87
CA ARG A 7 -7.11 -8.23 9.88
C ARG A 7 -7.83 -8.10 11.24
N ARG A 8 -7.22 -8.51 12.35
CA ARG A 8 -7.97 -8.60 13.63
C ARG A 8 -7.24 -8.20 14.91
N ALA A 9 -5.96 -7.86 14.82
CA ALA A 9 -5.38 -6.97 15.82
C ALA A 9 -5.50 -5.57 15.22
N SER A 10 -6.15 -4.64 15.93
CA SER A 10 -6.28 -3.21 15.59
C SER A 10 -4.95 -2.54 15.22
N THR A 11 -3.84 -3.25 15.39
CA THR A 11 -2.47 -2.78 15.35
C THR A 11 -1.60 -3.35 14.22
N GLU A 12 -1.98 -4.46 13.59
CA GLU A 12 -1.13 -5.17 12.61
C GLU A 12 -1.29 -4.75 11.12
N PRO A 13 -2.43 -4.23 10.63
CA PRO A 13 -2.56 -3.84 9.22
C PRO A 13 -1.61 -2.70 8.83
N VAL A 14 -1.31 -1.83 9.80
CA VAL A 14 -0.56 -0.59 9.62
C VAL A 14 0.93 -0.85 9.43
N THR A 15 1.57 -1.58 10.34
CA THR A 15 3.02 -1.84 10.32
C THR A 15 3.41 -2.80 9.20
N ARG A 16 2.54 -3.76 8.87
CA ARG A 16 2.71 -4.62 7.69
C ARG A 16 2.39 -3.90 6.39
N GLY A 17 1.48 -2.93 6.38
CA GLY A 17 1.20 -2.08 5.22
C GLY A 17 2.45 -1.30 4.79
N THR A 18 3.15 -0.70 5.76
CA THR A 18 4.44 -0.02 5.57
C THR A 18 5.51 -0.97 5.02
N ALA A 19 5.69 -2.15 5.63
CA ALA A 19 6.70 -3.12 5.19
C ALA A 19 6.41 -3.67 3.77
N ASN A 20 5.15 -4.05 3.49
CA ASN A 20 4.70 -4.48 2.16
C ASN A 20 4.94 -3.39 1.10
N SER A 21 4.55 -2.15 1.39
CA SER A 21 4.70 -1.03 0.47
C SER A 21 6.16 -0.71 0.17
N SER A 22 7.02 -0.79 1.19
CA SER A 22 8.46 -0.56 1.06
C SER A 22 9.15 -1.62 0.21
N SER A 23 8.89 -2.92 0.45
CA SER A 23 9.49 -4.01 -0.33
C SER A 23 9.07 -3.96 -1.81
N LEU A 24 7.79 -3.71 -2.10
CA LEU A 24 7.34 -3.58 -3.48
C LEU A 24 7.95 -2.34 -4.15
N GLN A 25 8.02 -1.22 -3.44
CA GLN A 25 8.66 0.00 -3.94
C GLN A 25 10.14 -0.22 -4.28
N GLN A 26 10.88 -0.99 -3.47
CA GLN A 26 12.29 -1.32 -3.74
C GLN A 26 12.44 -2.08 -5.06
N VAL A 27 11.62 -3.11 -5.29
CA VAL A 27 11.64 -3.88 -6.54
C VAL A 27 11.24 -2.99 -7.73
N LEU A 28 10.19 -2.19 -7.59
CA LEU A 28 9.73 -1.26 -8.64
C LEU A 28 10.84 -0.27 -9.04
N VAL A 29 11.50 0.36 -8.06
CA VAL A 29 12.58 1.31 -8.30
C VAL A 29 13.78 0.63 -8.95
N SER A 30 14.12 -0.60 -8.54
CA SER A 30 15.23 -1.35 -9.16
C SER A 30 14.99 -1.58 -10.66
N HIS A 31 13.76 -1.92 -11.04
CA HIS A 31 13.37 -2.05 -12.44
C HIS A 31 13.35 -0.71 -13.17
N ALA A 32 12.86 0.35 -12.53
CA ALA A 32 12.85 1.70 -13.09
C ALA A 32 14.27 2.20 -13.41
N VAL A 33 15.23 2.03 -12.48
CA VAL A 33 16.64 2.41 -12.67
C VAL A 33 17.27 1.61 -13.81
N ARG A 34 17.00 0.29 -13.89
CA ARG A 34 17.49 -0.57 -14.98
C ARG A 34 16.91 -0.18 -16.35
N ILE A 35 15.66 0.29 -16.40
CA ILE A 35 15.06 0.78 -17.65
C ILE A 35 15.62 2.16 -18.00
N ALA A 36 15.79 3.03 -17.00
CA ALA A 36 16.34 4.37 -17.17
C ALA A 36 17.77 4.37 -17.74
N SER A 37 18.59 3.38 -17.38
CA SER A 37 19.95 3.25 -17.92
C SER A 37 20.00 2.91 -19.41
N GLN A 38 18.89 2.46 -20.01
CA GLN A 38 18.81 2.13 -21.44
C GLN A 38 18.45 3.34 -22.32
N TYR A 39 18.10 4.49 -21.72
CA TYR A 39 17.75 5.68 -22.50
C TYR A 39 18.96 6.26 -23.23
N PRO A 40 18.74 6.94 -24.37
CA PRO A 40 19.79 7.66 -25.10
C PRO A 40 20.50 8.72 -24.24
N PRO A 41 21.77 9.07 -24.55
CA PRO A 41 22.60 9.95 -23.70
C PRO A 41 21.98 11.31 -23.34
N ASP A 42 21.18 11.89 -24.25
CA ASP A 42 20.48 13.16 -24.06
C ASP A 42 19.36 13.08 -23.01
N LEU A 43 18.81 11.89 -22.76
CA LEU A 43 17.72 11.65 -21.80
C LEU A 43 18.14 10.85 -20.57
N GLN A 44 19.20 10.07 -20.67
CA GLN A 44 19.61 9.11 -19.64
C GLN A 44 19.74 9.76 -18.25
N ARG A 45 20.39 10.93 -18.17
CA ARG A 45 20.56 11.65 -16.90
C ARG A 45 19.22 12.02 -16.26
N GLN A 46 18.27 12.52 -17.06
CA GLN A 46 16.94 12.90 -16.57
C GLN A 46 16.16 11.68 -16.07
N TYR A 47 16.16 10.58 -16.83
CA TYR A 47 15.41 9.38 -16.47
C TYR A 47 16.01 8.62 -15.30
N VAL A 48 17.34 8.58 -15.17
CA VAL A 48 18.01 7.98 -14.00
C VAL A 48 17.70 8.78 -12.75
N ALA A 49 17.76 10.12 -12.81
CA ALA A 49 17.38 10.97 -11.69
C ALA A 49 15.91 10.77 -11.31
N ALA A 50 14.99 10.73 -12.29
CA ALA A 50 13.58 10.46 -12.05
C ALA A 50 13.37 9.09 -11.38
N ALA A 51 14.01 8.03 -11.88
CA ALA A 51 13.92 6.68 -11.34
C ALA A 51 14.42 6.59 -9.88
N GLN A 52 15.50 7.31 -9.54
CA GLN A 52 16.01 7.36 -8.16
C GLN A 52 15.03 8.04 -7.19
N THR A 53 14.25 9.02 -7.69
CA THR A 53 13.23 9.72 -6.91
C THR A 53 11.83 9.10 -7.00
N LEU A 54 11.66 8.05 -7.81
CA LEU A 54 10.37 7.39 -8.01
C LEU A 54 9.87 6.79 -6.69
N ARG A 55 8.59 7.03 -6.37
CA ARG A 55 7.90 6.48 -5.20
C ARG A 55 6.52 5.99 -5.62
N GLN A 56 5.96 5.05 -4.87
CA GLN A 56 4.61 4.55 -5.11
C GLN A 56 3.60 5.71 -4.95
N PRO A 57 2.75 5.99 -5.96
CA PRO A 57 1.68 6.97 -5.81
C PRO A 57 0.58 6.45 -4.88
N TYR A 58 -0.08 7.38 -4.19
CA TYR A 58 -1.26 7.10 -3.35
C TYR A 58 -2.54 7.58 -4.04
N TRP A 59 -3.65 6.88 -3.78
CA TRP A 59 -5.00 7.32 -4.18
C TRP A 59 -5.70 7.94 -2.98
N ASP A 60 -5.90 9.27 -3.02
CA ASP A 60 -6.52 10.01 -1.91
C ASP A 60 -8.05 9.97 -1.96
N TRP A 61 -8.60 8.81 -1.62
CA TRP A 61 -10.04 8.57 -1.57
C TRP A 61 -10.78 9.43 -0.52
N THR A 62 -10.07 10.22 0.30
CA THR A 62 -10.68 11.20 1.22
C THR A 62 -10.96 12.55 0.56
N VAL A 63 -10.29 12.83 -0.57
CA VAL A 63 -10.43 14.06 -1.36
C VAL A 63 -11.23 13.81 -2.63
N ASP A 64 -10.84 12.76 -3.37
CA ASP A 64 -11.55 12.28 -4.54
C ASP A 64 -11.74 10.76 -4.43
N PRO A 65 -12.95 10.30 -4.07
CA PRO A 65 -13.23 8.88 -3.88
C PRO A 65 -13.35 8.14 -5.21
N THR A 66 -13.36 8.80 -6.37
CA THR A 66 -13.43 8.09 -7.65
C THR A 66 -12.11 7.39 -7.96
N LEU A 67 -12.17 6.30 -8.73
CA LEU A 67 -10.98 5.59 -9.17
C LEU A 67 -10.08 6.53 -9.99
N PRO A 68 -8.75 6.51 -9.81
CA PRO A 68 -7.85 7.30 -10.65
C PRO A 68 -7.89 6.85 -12.10
N SER A 69 -7.96 7.78 -13.06
CA SER A 69 -7.94 7.44 -14.51
C SER A 69 -6.74 6.61 -14.94
N ALA A 70 -5.60 6.77 -14.26
CA ALA A 70 -4.41 5.96 -14.45
C ALA A 70 -4.65 4.45 -14.26
N VAL A 71 -5.65 4.04 -13.46
CA VAL A 71 -5.95 2.62 -13.21
C VAL A 71 -6.99 2.05 -14.16
N TYR A 72 -7.58 2.81 -15.09
CA TYR A 72 -8.59 2.26 -16.01
C TYR A 72 -8.49 2.76 -17.45
N ALA A 73 -7.52 3.63 -17.75
CA ALA A 73 -7.15 3.88 -19.14
C ALA A 73 -6.84 2.55 -19.85
N VAL A 74 -7.36 2.34 -21.06
CA VAL A 74 -7.14 1.10 -21.82
C VAL A 74 -5.67 0.96 -22.21
N ASN A 75 -5.12 2.04 -22.76
CA ASN A 75 -3.73 2.15 -23.17
C ASN A 75 -3.08 3.38 -22.51
N VAL A 76 -1.75 3.35 -22.42
CA VAL A 76 -0.94 4.49 -22.00
C VAL A 76 0.18 4.74 -23.01
N THR A 77 0.40 6.00 -23.32
CA THR A 77 1.53 6.42 -24.14
C THR A 77 2.73 6.71 -23.24
N VAL A 78 3.85 6.03 -23.50
CA VAL A 78 5.08 6.19 -22.72
C VAL A 78 6.24 6.55 -23.64
N ARG A 79 7.10 7.45 -23.19
CA ARG A 79 8.39 7.72 -23.84
C ARG A 79 9.38 6.67 -23.35
N ALA A 80 9.50 5.56 -24.07
CA ALA A 80 10.39 4.44 -23.76
C ALA A 80 11.82 4.69 -24.26
N PRO A 81 12.81 3.86 -23.89
CA PRO A 81 14.21 4.04 -24.33
C PRO A 81 14.40 4.11 -25.85
N ARG A 82 13.55 3.42 -26.62
CA ARG A 82 13.61 3.36 -28.09
C ARG A 82 12.68 4.35 -28.80
N GLY A 83 12.03 5.25 -28.05
CA GLY A 83 11.06 6.20 -28.59
C GLY A 83 9.70 6.13 -27.90
N VAL A 84 8.76 6.94 -28.38
CA VAL A 84 7.39 6.96 -27.86
C VAL A 84 6.64 5.73 -28.35
N VAL A 85 5.98 5.02 -27.44
CA VAL A 85 5.20 3.82 -27.73
C VAL A 85 3.90 3.84 -26.93
N GLU A 86 2.84 3.31 -27.53
CA GLU A 86 1.58 3.04 -26.85
C GLU A 86 1.56 1.58 -26.38
N ILE A 87 1.23 1.36 -25.10
CA ILE A 87 1.16 0.03 -24.50
C ILE A 87 -0.18 -0.18 -23.80
N PRO A 88 -0.65 -1.44 -23.68
CA PRO A 88 -1.75 -1.76 -22.78
C PRO A 88 -1.42 -1.30 -21.36
N ASN A 89 -2.39 -0.68 -20.67
CA ASN A 89 -2.15 -0.11 -19.36
C ASN A 89 -1.91 -1.21 -18.31
N PRO A 90 -0.69 -1.33 -17.74
CA PRO A 90 -0.39 -2.36 -16.74
C PRO A 90 -1.10 -2.11 -15.40
N LEU A 91 -1.66 -0.91 -15.19
CA LEU A 91 -2.42 -0.56 -13.97
C LEU A 91 -3.93 -0.89 -14.09
N SER A 92 -4.39 -1.25 -15.29
CA SER A 92 -5.80 -1.61 -15.53
C SER A 92 -6.19 -2.96 -14.93
N GLY A 93 -5.24 -3.87 -14.76
CA GLY A 93 -5.44 -5.14 -14.09
C GLY A 93 -4.25 -6.06 -14.31
N TYR A 94 -4.19 -7.15 -13.55
CA TYR A 94 -3.16 -8.17 -13.70
C TYR A 94 -3.74 -9.44 -14.34
N ARG A 95 -3.10 -9.92 -15.41
CA ARG A 95 -3.45 -11.17 -16.09
C ARG A 95 -2.51 -12.29 -15.68
N PHE A 96 -3.07 -13.33 -15.10
CA PHE A 96 -2.33 -14.51 -14.66
C PHE A 96 -1.84 -15.29 -15.87
N LYS A 97 -0.55 -15.66 -15.85
CA LYS A 97 0.09 -16.40 -16.94
C LYS A 97 -0.23 -17.89 -16.93
N ARG A 98 -0.67 -18.42 -15.79
CA ARG A 98 -1.15 -19.80 -15.63
C ARG A 98 -2.54 -19.75 -14.99
N PRO A 99 -3.52 -20.54 -15.48
CA PRO A 99 -4.83 -20.63 -14.85
C PRO A 99 -4.68 -21.14 -13.41
N SER A 100 -5.32 -20.48 -12.45
CA SER A 100 -5.19 -20.83 -11.03
C SER A 100 -5.80 -22.20 -10.68
N VAL A 101 -6.58 -22.77 -11.60
CA VAL A 101 -7.16 -24.13 -11.52
C VAL A 101 -6.05 -25.19 -11.47
N GLU A 102 -4.90 -24.96 -12.11
CA GLU A 102 -3.74 -25.89 -12.07
C GLU A 102 -3.01 -25.89 -10.71
N LEU A 103 -3.28 -24.89 -9.86
CA LEU A 103 -2.61 -24.68 -8.58
C LEU A 103 -3.55 -24.87 -7.38
N SER A 104 -4.75 -25.42 -7.60
CA SER A 104 -5.78 -25.67 -6.56
C SER A 104 -6.17 -24.43 -5.76
N PHE A 105 -6.05 -23.26 -6.37
CA PHE A 105 -6.44 -21.99 -5.77
C PHE A 105 -7.95 -21.78 -5.89
N GLY A 106 -8.66 -21.63 -4.76
CA GLY A 106 -10.10 -21.33 -4.72
C GLY A 106 -10.42 -19.84 -4.89
N GLY A 107 -11.71 -19.51 -4.92
CA GLY A 107 -12.18 -18.12 -5.03
C GLY A 107 -12.18 -17.60 -6.47
N PHE A 108 -12.11 -16.27 -6.65
CA PHE A 108 -12.42 -15.63 -7.92
C PHE A 108 -11.49 -16.02 -9.09
N LEU A 109 -10.23 -16.41 -8.84
CA LEU A 109 -9.30 -16.82 -9.90
C LEU A 109 -9.67 -18.14 -10.57
N THR A 110 -10.47 -18.99 -9.90
CA THR A 110 -11.02 -20.19 -10.56
C THR A 110 -11.87 -19.84 -11.78
N THR A 111 -12.41 -18.62 -11.81
CA THR A 111 -13.40 -18.19 -12.80
C THR A 111 -12.81 -17.18 -13.79
N TYR A 112 -11.84 -16.35 -13.38
CA TYR A 112 -11.30 -15.29 -14.22
C TYR A 112 -9.76 -15.34 -14.33
N PRO A 113 -9.18 -15.24 -15.56
CA PRO A 113 -7.74 -15.28 -15.77
C PRO A 113 -7.03 -13.95 -15.45
N GLN A 114 -7.77 -12.96 -14.94
CA GLN A 114 -7.26 -11.63 -14.60
C GLN A 114 -8.05 -11.01 -13.46
N THR A 115 -7.47 -9.98 -12.83
CA THR A 115 -8.19 -9.19 -11.82
C THR A 115 -9.39 -8.46 -12.44
N ASN A 116 -10.39 -8.18 -11.61
CA ASN A 116 -11.64 -7.55 -12.00
C ASN A 116 -12.12 -6.54 -10.94
N ARG A 117 -12.94 -5.60 -11.39
CA ARG A 117 -13.50 -4.53 -10.56
C ARG A 117 -14.94 -4.29 -10.99
N CYS A 118 -15.89 -4.46 -10.07
CA CYS A 118 -17.32 -4.34 -10.34
C CYS A 118 -17.77 -5.18 -11.53
N LEU A 119 -17.66 -6.50 -11.41
CA LEU A 119 -18.12 -7.44 -12.43
C LEU A 119 -19.60 -7.19 -12.80
N ALA A 120 -19.88 -7.15 -14.10
CA ALA A 120 -21.23 -7.16 -14.64
C ALA A 120 -21.32 -8.10 -15.85
N LYS A 121 -22.52 -8.30 -16.40
CA LYS A 121 -22.71 -9.19 -17.56
C LYS A 121 -21.82 -8.73 -18.72
N ASN A 122 -20.86 -9.58 -19.11
CA ASN A 122 -19.85 -9.31 -20.15
C ASN A 122 -18.91 -8.11 -19.89
N ILE A 123 -18.82 -7.63 -18.64
CA ILE A 123 -17.97 -6.51 -18.26
C ILE A 123 -17.10 -6.95 -17.07
N LEU A 124 -15.78 -6.96 -17.28
CA LEU A 124 -14.81 -7.33 -16.23
C LEU A 124 -14.43 -6.16 -15.33
N ASP A 125 -14.46 -4.94 -15.87
CA ASP A 125 -14.17 -3.71 -15.13
C ASP A 125 -15.27 -2.68 -15.39
N ASN A 126 -16.20 -2.51 -14.44
CA ASN A 126 -17.28 -1.52 -14.51
C ASN A 126 -16.92 -0.29 -13.68
N ILE A 127 -16.13 0.59 -14.29
CA ILE A 127 -15.66 1.84 -13.66
C ILE A 127 -16.81 2.77 -13.25
N PRO A 128 -17.86 2.99 -14.05
CA PRO A 128 -19.01 3.78 -13.61
C PRO A 128 -19.64 3.27 -12.31
N ALA A 129 -19.89 1.96 -12.20
CA ALA A 129 -20.45 1.36 -10.98
C ALA A 129 -19.48 1.44 -9.79
N SER A 130 -18.18 1.26 -10.04
CA SER A 130 -17.13 1.44 -9.02
C SER A 130 -17.15 2.86 -8.45
N ASN A 131 -17.20 3.86 -9.34
CA ASN A 131 -17.22 5.26 -8.97
C ASN A 131 -18.52 5.65 -8.27
N GLU A 132 -19.68 5.14 -8.71
CA GLU A 132 -20.98 5.36 -8.05
C GLU A 132 -20.97 4.84 -6.61
N ASN A 133 -20.46 3.63 -6.38
CA ASN A 133 -20.31 3.06 -5.03
C ASN A 133 -19.34 3.84 -4.15
N MET A 134 -18.22 4.30 -4.72
CA MET A 134 -17.26 5.10 -3.97
C MET A 134 -17.81 6.49 -3.62
N LEU A 135 -18.55 7.11 -4.54
CA LEU A 135 -19.20 8.40 -4.31
C LEU A 135 -20.29 8.31 -3.23
N SER A 136 -21.04 7.20 -3.18
CA SER A 136 -22.11 7.02 -2.18
C SER A 136 -21.59 6.85 -0.75
N THR A 137 -20.32 6.46 -0.57
CA THR A 137 -19.67 6.31 0.76
C THR A 137 -18.69 7.44 1.09
N ALA A 138 -18.58 8.47 0.24
CA ALA A 138 -17.56 9.51 0.37
C ALA A 138 -17.65 10.24 1.74
N GLU A 139 -18.85 10.51 2.21
CA GLU A 139 -19.10 11.15 3.51
C GLU A 139 -18.69 10.24 4.68
N ASP A 140 -18.98 8.95 4.61
CA ASP A 140 -18.58 7.97 5.62
C ASP A 140 -17.06 7.85 5.71
N LEU A 141 -16.38 7.79 4.57
CA LEU A 141 -14.92 7.73 4.49
C LEU A 141 -14.29 8.98 5.11
N ASN A 142 -14.80 10.16 4.76
CA ASN A 142 -14.27 11.42 5.27
C ASN A 142 -14.51 11.56 6.78
N SER A 143 -15.73 11.25 7.23
CA SER A 143 -16.10 11.30 8.65
C SER A 143 -15.30 10.33 9.50
N ALA A 144 -15.11 9.08 9.03
CA ALA A 144 -14.31 8.08 9.73
C ALA A 144 -12.84 8.53 9.87
N VAL A 145 -12.24 9.03 8.78
CA VAL A 145 -10.86 9.54 8.83
C VAL A 145 -10.77 10.74 9.77
N TYR A 146 -11.68 11.71 9.66
CA TYR A 146 -11.71 12.88 10.53
C TYR A 146 -11.81 12.48 12.01
N ASP A 147 -12.71 11.56 12.35
CA ASP A 147 -12.90 11.10 13.72
C ASP A 147 -11.65 10.40 14.27
N ILE A 148 -10.96 9.59 13.48
CA ILE A 148 -9.68 8.98 13.88
C ILE A 148 -8.64 10.07 14.21
N PHE A 149 -8.49 11.08 13.33
CA PHE A 149 -7.56 12.18 13.55
C PHE A 149 -7.94 13.07 14.74
N ALA A 150 -9.24 13.25 15.02
CA ALA A 150 -9.72 14.16 16.05
C ALA A 150 -9.82 13.51 17.44
N ARG A 151 -10.10 12.20 17.51
CA ARG A 151 -10.52 11.53 18.75
C ARG A 151 -9.57 10.44 19.21
N THR A 152 -8.91 9.73 18.29
CA THR A 152 -8.06 8.59 18.62
C THR A 152 -6.69 9.05 19.07
N LYS A 153 -6.42 8.90 20.36
CA LYS A 153 -5.17 9.35 20.98
C LYS A 153 -4.11 8.27 21.10
N THR A 154 -4.53 7.02 21.16
CA THR A 154 -3.67 5.85 21.31
C THR A 154 -3.99 4.84 20.21
N PHE A 155 -3.00 4.05 19.84
CA PHE A 155 -3.14 2.99 18.84
C PHE A 155 -4.04 1.83 19.32
N ASP A 156 -4.34 1.80 20.62
CA ASP A 156 -4.98 0.69 21.33
C ASP A 156 -6.47 0.94 21.59
N ASP A 157 -6.99 2.07 21.11
CA ASP A 157 -8.40 2.44 21.30
C ASP A 157 -9.31 1.36 20.64
N PRO A 158 -10.16 0.66 21.43
CA PRO A 158 -10.88 -0.53 20.98
C PRO A 158 -12.00 -0.26 19.96
N GLY A 159 -12.22 0.99 19.55
CA GLY A 159 -13.26 1.38 18.60
C GLY A 159 -12.96 1.02 17.13
N TRP A 160 -13.61 -0.01 16.58
CA TRP A 160 -13.37 -0.38 15.17
C TRP A 160 -13.74 0.74 14.16
N ARG A 161 -14.87 1.44 14.35
CA ARG A 161 -15.37 2.47 13.41
C ARG A 161 -14.76 3.86 13.58
N ILE A 162 -14.32 4.18 14.79
CA ILE A 162 -13.96 5.55 15.19
C ILE A 162 -12.45 5.66 15.45
N SER A 163 -11.77 4.54 15.73
CA SER A 163 -10.37 4.55 16.14
C SER A 163 -9.43 3.62 15.39
N SER A 164 -9.86 3.11 14.23
CA SER A 164 -8.99 2.30 13.36
C SER A 164 -9.09 2.72 11.90
N PHE A 165 -7.93 2.95 11.28
CA PHE A 165 -7.83 3.11 9.82
C PHE A 165 -8.26 1.86 9.05
N GLU A 166 -8.38 0.70 9.70
CA GLU A 166 -8.86 -0.55 9.09
C GLU A 166 -10.33 -0.46 8.66
N PHE A 167 -11.16 0.32 9.35
CA PHE A 167 -12.57 0.47 8.97
C PHE A 167 -12.74 1.19 7.62
N PRO A 168 -12.28 2.44 7.43
CA PRO A 168 -12.39 3.08 6.12
C PRO A 168 -11.56 2.35 5.05
N HIS A 169 -10.43 1.72 5.41
CA HIS A 169 -9.69 0.80 4.53
C HIS A 169 -10.58 -0.34 4.01
N SER A 170 -11.32 -1.01 4.90
CA SER A 170 -12.19 -2.13 4.55
C SER A 170 -13.34 -1.69 3.64
N LEU A 171 -13.90 -0.49 3.87
CA LEU A 171 -14.92 0.09 3.00
C LEU A 171 -14.40 0.30 1.58
N VAL A 172 -13.21 0.88 1.43
CA VAL A 172 -12.59 1.07 0.10
C VAL A 172 -12.37 -0.28 -0.59
N HIS A 173 -11.84 -1.28 0.12
CA HIS A 173 -11.65 -2.63 -0.42
C HIS A 173 -12.94 -3.26 -0.95
N ALA A 174 -14.07 -3.07 -0.25
CA ALA A 174 -15.35 -3.65 -0.64
C ALA A 174 -16.03 -2.87 -1.79
N LEU A 175 -16.06 -1.54 -1.68
CA LEU A 175 -16.89 -0.68 -2.52
C LEU A 175 -16.23 -0.28 -3.84
N SER A 176 -14.90 -0.10 -3.84
CA SER A 176 -14.13 0.29 -5.05
C SER A 176 -14.21 -0.72 -6.18
N VAL A 177 -14.66 -1.95 -5.89
CA VAL A 177 -14.70 -3.07 -6.85
C VAL A 177 -15.99 -3.88 -6.78
N CYS A 178 -17.05 -3.43 -6.09
CA CYS A 178 -18.31 -4.16 -5.92
C CYS A 178 -18.12 -5.63 -5.53
N ASN A 179 -17.27 -5.90 -4.53
CA ASN A 179 -16.83 -7.25 -4.14
C ASN A 179 -16.02 -8.03 -5.21
N GLY A 180 -15.30 -7.31 -6.09
CA GLY A 180 -14.33 -7.86 -7.04
C GLY A 180 -12.98 -8.22 -6.41
N THR A 181 -11.92 -8.34 -7.22
CA THR A 181 -10.62 -8.89 -6.78
C THR A 181 -10.03 -8.23 -5.54
N VAL A 182 -10.07 -6.89 -5.48
CA VAL A 182 -9.50 -6.13 -4.35
C VAL A 182 -10.22 -6.43 -3.03
N SER A 183 -11.47 -6.87 -3.05
CA SER A 183 -12.22 -7.22 -1.83
C SER A 183 -11.86 -8.59 -1.23
N ASP A 184 -11.27 -9.49 -2.02
CA ASP A 184 -10.88 -10.83 -1.57
C ASP A 184 -9.46 -10.81 -1.02
N LEU A 185 -9.29 -11.17 0.26
CA LEU A 185 -7.99 -11.18 0.92
C LEU A 185 -6.92 -11.96 0.20
N ASN A 186 -7.27 -13.13 -0.33
CA ASN A 186 -6.27 -14.04 -0.90
C ASN A 186 -5.68 -13.45 -2.18
N TRP A 187 -6.33 -12.44 -2.73
CA TRP A 187 -6.12 -12.00 -4.08
C TRP A 187 -5.98 -10.49 -4.26
N SER A 188 -6.36 -9.73 -3.24
CA SER A 188 -6.42 -8.27 -3.29
C SER A 188 -5.11 -7.65 -3.77
N ALA A 189 -3.97 -8.18 -3.30
CA ALA A 189 -2.64 -7.70 -3.64
C ALA A 189 -2.21 -7.93 -5.10
N PHE A 190 -2.95 -8.72 -5.89
CA PHE A 190 -2.65 -8.90 -7.31
C PHE A 190 -3.21 -7.79 -8.20
N ASP A 191 -4.21 -7.03 -7.73
CA ASP A 191 -4.74 -5.91 -8.48
C ASP A 191 -3.87 -4.66 -8.25
N PRO A 192 -3.41 -3.95 -9.29
CA PRO A 192 -2.58 -2.75 -9.14
C PRO A 192 -3.20 -1.65 -8.26
N LEU A 193 -4.53 -1.57 -8.16
CA LEU A 193 -5.24 -0.61 -7.30
C LEU A 193 -4.89 -0.78 -5.82
N PHE A 194 -4.56 -2.01 -5.40
CA PHE A 194 -4.20 -2.33 -4.02
C PHE A 194 -3.06 -1.46 -3.50
N MET A 195 -2.01 -1.26 -4.30
CA MET A 195 -0.85 -0.49 -3.87
C MET A 195 -1.13 1.00 -3.78
N LEU A 196 -1.99 1.55 -4.66
CA LEU A 196 -2.40 2.95 -4.55
C LEU A 196 -3.24 3.19 -3.30
N HIS A 197 -4.13 2.24 -2.99
CA HIS A 197 -4.95 2.27 -1.79
C HIS A 197 -4.10 2.17 -0.51
N HIS A 198 -3.26 1.16 -0.39
CA HIS A 198 -2.40 0.95 0.80
C HIS A 198 -1.36 2.05 0.98
N CYS A 199 -0.87 2.67 -0.10
CA CYS A 199 -0.01 3.85 0.00
C CYS A 199 -0.73 5.06 0.61
N ASN A 200 -2.05 5.20 0.40
CA ASN A 200 -2.83 6.23 1.09
C ASN A 200 -3.08 5.87 2.56
N VAL A 201 -3.28 4.58 2.88
CA VAL A 201 -3.40 4.14 4.28
C VAL A 201 -2.12 4.41 5.06
N ASP A 202 -0.95 4.06 4.50
CA ASP A 202 0.37 4.38 5.09
C ASP A 202 0.56 5.89 5.26
N ARG A 203 0.11 6.70 4.29
CA ARG A 203 0.10 8.15 4.40
C ARG A 203 -0.73 8.65 5.57
N LEU A 204 -1.96 8.17 5.72
CA LEU A 204 -2.86 8.59 6.80
C LEU A 204 -2.29 8.22 8.17
N VAL A 205 -1.75 7.01 8.31
CA VAL A 205 -1.04 6.57 9.51
C VAL A 205 0.15 7.47 9.80
N ALA A 206 1.02 7.72 8.82
CA ALA A 206 2.21 8.55 9.03
C ALA A 206 1.84 9.97 9.47
N MET A 207 0.75 10.54 8.94
CA MET A 207 0.23 11.82 9.38
C MET A 207 -0.31 11.76 10.82
N TRP A 208 -1.04 10.70 11.18
CA TRP A 208 -1.56 10.49 12.53
C TRP A 208 -0.41 10.32 13.54
N GLN A 209 0.61 9.54 13.22
CA GLN A 209 1.80 9.34 14.06
C GLN A 209 2.58 10.64 14.31
N VAL A 210 2.52 11.62 13.40
CA VAL A 210 3.14 12.93 13.65
C VAL A 210 2.36 13.75 14.68
N ILE A 211 1.03 13.64 14.67
CA ILE A 211 0.16 14.33 15.64
C ILE A 211 0.27 13.65 17.00
N HIS A 212 0.25 12.31 17.02
CA HIS A 212 0.24 11.46 18.22
C HIS A 212 1.60 10.80 18.49
N TYR A 213 2.69 11.55 18.33
CA TYR A 213 4.06 11.01 18.35
C TYR A 213 4.49 10.28 19.63
N GLN A 214 3.83 10.53 20.77
CA GLN A 214 4.12 9.84 22.03
C GLN A 214 3.51 8.44 22.07
N GLU A 215 2.46 8.21 21.29
CA GLU A 215 1.63 6.99 21.26
C GLU A 215 1.61 6.37 19.85
N ALA A 216 2.68 6.62 19.07
CA ALA A 216 2.77 6.24 17.67
C ALA A 216 2.88 4.72 17.43
N ILE A 217 3.12 3.95 18.50
CA ILE A 217 3.26 2.50 18.52
C ILE A 217 2.52 1.94 19.75
N PHE A 218 1.83 0.82 19.56
CA PHE A 218 1.15 0.12 20.64
C PHE A 218 2.13 -0.46 21.67
N ASN A 219 1.67 -0.55 22.92
CA ASN A 219 2.44 -1.10 24.03
C ASN A 219 1.79 -2.32 24.70
N PHE A 220 0.71 -2.85 24.11
CA PHE A 220 0.02 -4.04 24.61
C PHE A 220 0.42 -5.31 23.86
N THR A 221 0.03 -6.46 24.45
CA THR A 221 0.17 -7.77 23.83
C THR A 221 -1.18 -8.20 23.27
N ALA A 222 -1.24 -8.42 21.96
CA ALA A 222 -2.40 -9.00 21.28
C ALA A 222 -2.23 -10.51 21.09
N SER A 223 -3.32 -11.21 20.82
CA SER A 223 -3.29 -12.63 20.44
C SER A 223 -3.50 -12.77 18.94
N SER A 224 -2.57 -13.43 18.25
CA SER A 224 -2.64 -13.68 16.81
C SER A 224 -3.87 -14.53 16.45
N THR A 225 -4.58 -14.16 15.38
CA THR A 225 -5.67 -14.99 14.82
C THR A 225 -5.16 -16.08 13.87
N GLY A 226 -3.84 -16.23 13.72
CA GLY A 226 -3.21 -17.16 12.80
C GLY A 226 -2.97 -16.56 11.41
N GLN A 227 -1.75 -16.76 10.91
CA GLN A 227 -1.24 -16.35 9.60
C GLN A 227 -0.33 -17.45 9.04
N TYR A 228 0.21 -17.28 7.85
CA TYR A 228 1.04 -18.30 7.20
C TYR A 228 2.27 -18.72 8.01
N VAL A 229 2.94 -17.77 8.68
CA VAL A 229 4.18 -18.00 9.46
C VAL A 229 4.06 -17.61 10.94
N THR A 230 2.85 -17.33 11.39
CA THR A 230 2.52 -16.96 12.77
C THR A 230 1.34 -17.79 13.21
N VAL A 231 1.54 -18.66 14.21
CA VAL A 231 0.49 -19.56 14.70
C VAL A 231 -0.60 -18.74 15.38
N ALA A 232 -1.83 -19.25 15.37
CA ALA A 232 -2.90 -18.68 16.18
C ALA A 232 -2.48 -18.69 17.66
N GLU A 233 -3.01 -17.75 18.44
CA GLU A 233 -2.73 -17.59 19.87
C GLU A 233 -1.29 -17.19 20.24
N THR A 234 -0.42 -16.98 19.24
CA THR A 234 0.89 -16.38 19.47
C THR A 234 0.73 -14.97 20.01
N ALA A 235 1.42 -14.65 21.10
CA ALA A 235 1.49 -13.30 21.65
C ALA A 235 2.18 -12.34 20.67
N ILE A 236 1.51 -11.26 20.30
CA ILE A 236 1.99 -10.23 19.38
C ILE A 236 2.24 -8.94 20.16
N THR A 237 3.47 -8.44 20.06
CA THR A 237 3.96 -7.19 20.64
C THR A 237 4.55 -6.29 19.55
N ALA A 238 4.94 -5.07 19.91
CA ALA A 238 5.62 -4.16 18.97
C ALA A 238 6.96 -4.72 18.43
N ASP A 239 7.58 -5.66 19.14
CA ASP A 239 8.83 -6.34 18.77
C ASP A 239 8.60 -7.68 18.07
N SER A 240 7.36 -8.08 17.84
CA SER A 240 7.07 -9.30 17.10
C SER A 240 7.53 -9.18 15.64
N PRO A 241 8.12 -10.25 15.07
CA PRO A 241 8.70 -10.20 13.73
C PRO A 241 7.61 -10.07 12.66
N LEU A 242 7.73 -9.04 11.82
CA LEU A 242 6.94 -8.81 10.63
C LEU A 242 7.47 -9.69 9.48
N LYS A 243 7.24 -10.99 9.59
CA LYS A 243 7.64 -11.92 8.53
C LYS A 243 6.82 -11.67 7.25
N PRO A 244 7.42 -11.81 6.04
CA PRO A 244 8.79 -12.28 5.78
C PRO A 244 9.80 -11.13 5.56
N PHE A 245 9.55 -9.92 6.07
CA PHE A 245 10.35 -8.74 5.77
C PHE A 245 11.61 -8.70 6.60
N LEU A 246 12.76 -8.76 5.92
CA LEU A 246 14.09 -8.70 6.52
C LEU A 246 14.72 -7.33 6.27
N ASP A 247 15.53 -6.87 7.22
CA ASP A 247 16.42 -5.73 7.06
C ASP A 247 17.75 -6.13 6.39
N GLU A 248 18.67 -5.18 6.28
CA GLU A 248 20.00 -5.37 5.67
C GLU A 248 20.88 -6.37 6.44
N ASP A 249 20.62 -6.55 7.73
CA ASP A 249 21.34 -7.47 8.63
C ASP A 249 20.67 -8.85 8.72
N MET A 250 19.72 -9.14 7.81
CA MET A 250 18.95 -10.39 7.79
C MET A 250 18.12 -10.64 9.06
N SER A 251 17.77 -9.58 9.77
CA SER A 251 16.85 -9.62 10.91
C SER A 251 15.44 -9.25 10.46
N PHE A 252 14.42 -9.85 11.06
CA PHE A 252 13.04 -9.48 10.73
C PHE A 252 12.74 -8.06 11.19
N HIS A 253 12.09 -7.28 10.33
CA HIS A 253 11.47 -6.02 10.73
C HIS A 253 10.45 -6.26 11.86
N THR A 254 10.22 -5.24 12.68
CA THR A 254 9.23 -5.23 13.77
C THR A 254 8.38 -3.97 13.64
N SER A 255 7.26 -3.89 14.37
CA SER A 255 6.47 -2.65 14.40
C SER A 255 7.31 -1.45 14.87
N ASN A 256 8.22 -1.68 15.83
CA ASN A 256 9.18 -0.68 16.28
C ASN A 256 10.17 -0.25 15.18
N SER A 257 10.72 -1.19 14.40
CA SER A 257 11.70 -0.83 13.36
C SER A 257 11.07 -0.14 12.15
N VAL A 258 9.76 -0.33 11.92
CA VAL A 258 9.02 0.32 10.83
C VAL A 258 8.27 1.60 11.25
N ALA A 259 8.30 1.97 12.53
CA ALA A 259 7.58 3.13 13.09
C ALA A 259 7.96 4.47 12.42
N THR A 260 9.17 4.58 11.90
CA THR A 260 9.70 5.81 11.31
C THR A 260 9.89 5.65 9.81
N ILE A 261 8.91 6.08 9.00
CA ILE A 261 8.93 5.88 7.54
C ILE A 261 10.16 6.46 6.80
N THR A 262 10.86 7.44 7.41
CA THR A 262 12.05 8.03 6.78
C THR A 262 13.25 7.09 6.70
N THR A 263 13.29 6.03 7.53
CA THR A 263 14.33 5.00 7.42
C THR A 263 14.25 4.26 6.09
N PHE A 264 13.05 4.14 5.52
CA PHE A 264 12.78 3.52 4.21
C PHE A 264 12.91 4.51 3.03
N GLY A 265 13.38 5.73 3.28
CA GLY A 265 13.73 6.68 2.21
C GLY A 265 12.53 7.30 1.49
N TYR A 266 11.36 7.36 2.12
CA TYR A 266 10.19 8.07 1.60
C TYR A 266 9.53 8.99 2.64
N THR A 267 8.67 9.87 2.16
CA THR A 267 7.86 10.80 2.96
C THR A 267 6.65 11.26 2.15
N TYR A 268 5.70 11.94 2.80
CA TYR A 268 4.48 12.44 2.18
C TYR A 268 4.42 13.96 2.14
N ARG A 269 3.88 14.51 1.05
CA ARG A 269 3.63 15.96 0.92
C ARG A 269 2.61 16.38 1.99
N ARG A 270 2.90 17.47 2.71
CA ARG A 270 2.16 18.00 3.88
C ARG A 270 2.37 17.30 5.22
N CYS A 271 3.35 16.40 5.32
CA CYS A 271 3.88 16.01 6.63
C CYS A 271 4.77 17.15 7.20
N PRO A 272 4.52 17.69 8.41
CA PRO A 272 5.29 18.80 8.98
C PRO A 272 6.81 18.54 8.97
N ILE A 273 7.55 19.48 8.38
CA ILE A 273 8.94 19.40 7.90
C ILE A 273 10.01 19.17 9.00
N GLY A 274 9.61 19.09 10.28
CA GLY A 274 10.51 19.03 11.43
C GLY A 274 10.97 17.63 11.86
N ARG A 275 10.16 16.58 11.67
CA ARG A 275 10.46 15.21 12.16
C ARG A 275 10.70 14.16 11.07
N CYS A 276 10.46 14.50 9.80
CA CYS A 276 10.73 13.63 8.65
C CYS A 276 11.99 14.04 7.86
N ARG A 277 12.98 14.69 8.47
CA ARG A 277 14.30 14.94 7.84
C ARG A 277 15.28 13.84 8.20
N ARG A 278 15.99 13.30 7.19
CA ARG A 278 17.30 12.66 7.40
C ARG A 278 18.14 13.57 8.29
N ARG A 279 18.61 13.09 9.45
CA ARG A 279 19.74 13.73 10.12
C ARG A 279 20.87 13.78 9.10
N ARG A 280 21.30 14.99 8.69
CA ARG A 280 22.57 15.12 7.98
C ARG A 280 23.63 14.60 8.94
N VAL A 281 24.31 13.52 8.55
CA VAL A 281 25.57 13.15 9.17
C VAL A 281 26.49 14.36 8.98
N PRO A 282 27.05 14.97 10.04
CA PRO A 282 28.04 16.02 9.89
C PRO A 282 29.19 15.45 9.06
N ALA A 283 29.60 16.16 8.01
CA ALA A 283 30.83 15.83 7.29
C ALA A 283 31.95 15.75 8.32
N MET A 284 32.68 14.61 8.34
CA MET A 284 33.91 14.48 9.09
C MET A 284 34.82 15.65 8.72
N SER A 285 35.13 16.49 9.70
CA SER A 285 36.23 17.44 9.60
C SER A 285 37.51 16.65 9.44
N THR A 286 38.17 16.79 8.30
CA THR A 286 39.55 16.33 8.09
C THR A 286 40.48 17.08 9.06
N PRO A 287 41.38 16.39 9.78
CA PRO A 287 42.39 17.07 10.57
C PRO A 287 43.42 17.71 9.64
N THR A 288 43.75 18.97 9.92
CA THR A 288 44.99 19.65 9.47
C THR A 288 46.21 19.04 10.13
#